data_AF-A0A961NEL7-F1
#
_entry.id   AF-A0A961NEL7-F1
#
_cell.length_a   1.000
_cell.length_b   1.000
_cell.length_c   1.000
_cell.angle_alpha   90.00
_cell.angle_beta   90.00
_cell.angle_gamma   90.00
#
_symmetry.space_group_name_H-M   'P 1'
#
loop_
_entity.id
_entity.type
_entity.pdbx_description
1 polymer ?
#
loop_
_entity_poly.entity_id
_entity_poly.type
_entity_poly.pdbx_seq_one_letter_code
_entity_poly.pdbx_strand_id
1 'polypeptide(L)' 'KELIRRKPDKSDGRRQIIRITPRGAELIAGNLDRSVELMTRIRDRMGPERYEALLDLLNELDQPDSEGGGGGEGS' A
#
# COMPACT_ATOMS: atom_id res chain seq x y z
N LYS A 1 3.17 -20.26 10.87
CA LYS A 1 2.48 -20.28 9.56
C LYS A 1 3.29 -19.41 8.60
N GLU A 2 3.93 -19.98 7.59
CA GLU A 2 4.72 -19.22 6.61
C GLU A 2 3.78 -18.60 5.56
N LEU A 3 3.38 -17.34 5.78
CA LEU A 3 2.50 -16.61 4.86
C LEU A 3 3.28 -15.84 3.79
N ILE A 4 4.56 -15.55 4.07
CA ILE A 4 5.48 -14.85 3.19
C ILE A 4 6.78 -15.63 3.07
N ARG A 5 7.43 -15.50 1.92
CA ARG A 5 8.79 -15.96 1.67
C ARG A 5 9.70 -14.77 1.47
N ARG A 6 10.85 -14.77 2.14
CA ARG A 6 11.89 -13.75 1.99
C ARG A 6 13.09 -14.34 1.25
N LYS A 7 13.68 -13.58 0.34
CA LYS A 7 14.96 -13.91 -0.30
C LYS A 7 15.85 -12.68 -0.34
N PRO A 8 17.17 -12.81 -0.10
CA PRO A 8 18.11 -11.73 -0.39
C PRO A 8 18.02 -11.35 -1.87
N ASP A 9 18.09 -10.06 -2.15
CA ASP A 9 18.28 -9.60 -3.52
C ASP A 9 19.69 -10.00 -4.00
N LYS A 10 19.79 -10.50 -5.24
CA LYS A 10 21.06 -11.00 -5.78
C LYS A 10 22.06 -9.88 -6.12
N SER A 11 21.56 -8.65 -6.28
CA SER A 11 22.33 -7.47 -6.67
C SER A 11 22.69 -6.56 -5.49
N ASP A 12 21.89 -6.55 -4.42
CA ASP A 12 22.20 -5.86 -3.17
C ASP A 12 21.81 -6.73 -1.95
N GLY A 13 22.81 -7.27 -1.25
CA GLY A 13 22.59 -8.13 -0.08
C GLY A 13 21.89 -7.46 1.11
N ARG A 14 21.75 -6.13 1.09
CA ARG A 14 20.98 -5.37 2.09
C ARG A 14 19.48 -5.30 1.75
N ARG A 15 19.09 -5.60 0.52
CA ARG A 15 17.70 -5.64 0.08
C ARG A 15 17.13 -7.05 0.21
N GLN A 16 15.89 -7.15 0.67
CA GLN A 16 15.15 -8.41 0.73
C GLN A 16 13.93 -8.35 -0.17
N ILE A 17 13.77 -9.35 -1.04
CA ILE A 17 12.57 -9.57 -1.82
C ILE A 17 11.59 -10.39 -0.98
N ILE A 18 10.47 -9.79 -0.60
CA ILE A 18 9.37 -10.44 0.11
C ILE A 18 8.29 -10.83 -0.91
N ARG A 19 7.85 -12.09 -0.88
CA ARG A 19 6.75 -12.59 -1.72
C ARG A 19 5.69 -13.27 -0.87
N ILE A 20 4.43 -13.12 -1.27
CA ILE A 20 3.34 -13.90 -0.71
C ILE A 20 3.55 -15.39 -1.04
N THR A 21 3.25 -16.28 -0.10
CA THR A 21 3.18 -17.72 -0.38
C THR A 21 1.79 -18.09 -0.92
N PRO A 22 1.61 -19.29 -1.52
CA PRO A 22 0.27 -19.76 -1.89
C PRO A 22 -0.70 -19.76 -0.69
N ARG A 23 -0.23 -20.18 0.49
CA ARG A 23 -1.03 -20.16 1.71
C ARG A 23 -1.38 -18.74 2.18
N GLY A 24 -0.47 -17.79 1.98
CA GLY A 24 -0.74 -16.37 2.22
C GLY A 24 -1.78 -15.82 1.25
N ALA A 25 -1.72 -16.20 -0.02
CA ALA A 25 -2.68 -15.79 -1.03
C ALA A 25 -4.08 -16.35 -0.74
N GLU A 26 -4.20 -17.62 -0.35
CA GLU A 26 -5.47 -18.22 0.09
C GLU A 26 -6.09 -17.48 1.27
N LEU A 27 -5.28 -17.05 2.23
CA LEU A 27 -5.75 -16.30 3.39
C LEU A 27 -6.25 -14.90 3.00
N ILE A 28 -5.55 -14.23 2.08
CA ILE A 28 -6.00 -12.94 1.52
C ILE A 28 -7.33 -13.13 0.80
N ALA A 29 -7.42 -14.12 -0.09
CA ALA A 29 -8.64 -14.40 -0.84
C ALA A 29 -9.81 -14.73 0.10
N GLY A 30 -9.58 -15.57 1.12
CA GLY A 30 -10.61 -15.95 2.10
C GLY A 30 -11.09 -14.80 3.00
N ASN A 31 -10.38 -13.67 3.06
CA ASN A 31 -10.79 -12.50 3.82
C ASN A 31 -11.23 -11.32 2.94
N LEU A 32 -11.10 -11.43 1.61
CA LEU A 32 -11.36 -10.35 0.67
C LEU A 32 -12.81 -9.85 0.78
N ASP A 33 -13.78 -10.76 0.75
CA ASP A 33 -15.20 -10.41 0.80
C ASP A 33 -15.56 -9.64 2.06
N ARG A 34 -15.04 -10.07 3.22
CA ARG A 34 -15.22 -9.38 4.49
C ARG A 34 -14.61 -7.98 4.48
N SER A 35 -13.41 -7.85 3.91
CA SER A 35 -12.74 -6.54 3.77
C SER A 35 -13.56 -5.60 2.89
N VAL A 36 -14.09 -6.09 1.77
CA VAL A 36 -14.95 -5.33 0.86
C VAL A 36 -16.26 -4.93 1.54
N GLU A 37 -16.89 -5.83 2.28
CA GLU A 37 -18.11 -5.55 3.04
C GLU A 37 -17.89 -4.44 4.07
N LEU A 38 -16.79 -4.49 4.82
CA LEU A 38 -16.44 -3.47 5.80
C LEU A 38 -16.20 -2.11 5.13
N MET A 39 -15.45 -2.09 4.02
CA MET A 39 -15.18 -0.86 3.29
C MET A 39 -16.47 -0.25 2.70
N THR A 40 -17.37 -1.10 2.22
CA THR A 40 -18.68 -0.68 1.71
C THR A 40 -19.52 -0.04 2.81
N ARG A 41 -19.60 -0.66 4.00
CA ARG A 41 -20.29 -0.08 5.16
C ARG A 41 -19.73 1.28 5.57
N ILE A 42 -18.41 1.43 5.51
CA ILE A 42 -17.72 2.69 5.82
C ILE A 42 -18.13 3.78 4.81
N ARG A 43 -18.10 3.45 3.50
CA ARG A 43 -18.55 4.34 2.43
C ARG A 43 -20.02 4.73 2.60
N ASP A 44 -20.90 3.75 2.82
CA ASP A 44 -22.34 3.97 2.93
C ASP A 44 -22.69 4.86 4.14
N ARG A 45 -21.96 4.73 5.25
CA ARG A 45 -22.15 5.58 6.44
C ARG A 45 -21.68 7.03 6.21
N MET A 46 -20.63 7.23 5.43
CA MET A 46 -20.08 8.56 5.18
C MET A 46 -20.77 9.30 4.04
N GLY A 47 -21.33 8.56 3.08
CA GLY A 47 -21.74 9.07 1.78
C GLY A 47 -20.58 9.00 0.78
N PRO A 48 -20.86 8.71 -0.51
CA PRO A 48 -19.84 8.51 -1.52
C PRO A 48 -18.97 9.76 -1.72
N GLU A 49 -19.53 10.97 -1.72
CA GLU A 49 -18.75 12.19 -1.98
C GLU A 49 -17.71 12.45 -0.88
N ARG A 50 -18.10 12.24 0.38
CA ARG A 50 -17.20 12.42 1.53
C ARG A 50 -16.14 11.33 1.60
N TYR A 51 -16.47 10.12 1.15
CA TYR A 51 -15.54 9.01 1.09
C TYR A 51 -14.47 9.24 0.03
N GLU A 52 -14.84 9.68 -1.18
CA GLU A 52 -13.88 10.02 -2.24
C GLU A 52 -12.98 11.20 -1.81
N ALA A 53 -13.56 12.27 -1.26
CA ALA A 53 -12.77 13.41 -0.77
C ALA A 53 -11.76 13.02 0.32
N LEU A 54 -12.07 12.03 1.16
CA LEU A 54 -11.12 11.50 2.14
C LEU A 54 -9.95 10.78 1.44
N LEU A 55 -10.22 9.98 0.42
CA LEU A 55 -9.17 9.27 -0.32
C LEU A 55 -8.25 10.26 -1.04
N ASP A 56 -8.80 11.32 -1.62
CA ASP A 56 -8.01 12.38 -2.24
C ASP A 56 -7.06 13.04 -1.23
N LEU A 57 -7.57 13.44 -0.05
CA LEU A 57 -6.74 14.02 1.02
C LEU A 57 -5.67 13.04 1.54
N LEU A 58 -5.98 11.75 1.65
CA LEU A 58 -5.00 10.74 2.04
C LEU A 58 -3.90 10.58 0.98
N ASN A 59 -4.27 10.62 -0.31
CA ASN A 59 -3.32 10.56 -1.41
C ASN A 59 -2.44 11.82 -1.47
N GLU A 60 -2.98 13.00 -1.15
CA GLU A 60 -2.21 14.24 -1.05
C GLU A 60 -1.17 14.16 0.09
N LEU A 61 -1.52 13.58 1.23
CA LEU A 61 -0.61 13.41 2.37
C LEU A 61 0.46 12.32 2.17
N ASP A 62 0.18 11.29 1.37
CA ASP A 62 1.12 10.19 1.10
C ASP A 62 2.15 10.56 0.01
N GLN A 63 1.91 11.65 -0.73
CA GLN A 63 2.91 12.15 -1.66
C GLN A 63 4.16 12.61 -0.89
N PRO A 64 5.34 12.01 -1.15
CA PRO A 64 6.56 12.48 -0.52
C PRO A 64 6.79 13.93 -0.94
N ASP A 65 7.04 14.80 0.03
CA ASP A 65 7.44 16.19 -0.18
C ASP A 65 8.51 16.23 -1.27
N SER A 66 8.09 16.57 -2.49
CA SER A 66 8.98 16.66 -3.64
C SER A 66 9.62 18.05 -3.65
N GLU A 67 10.26 18.43 -2.55
CA GLU A 67 10.91 19.73 -2.34
C GLU A 67 12.19 19.49 -1.53
N GLY A 68 13.37 19.61 -2.18
CA GLY A 68 14.66 19.56 -1.48
C GLY A 68 15.90 19.16 -2.29
N GLY A 69 15.77 18.87 -3.60
CA GLY A 69 16.87 18.50 -4.48
C GLY A 69 17.36 19.60 -5.42
N GLY A 70 17.38 20.86 -4.98
CA GLY A 70 18.00 21.98 -5.71
C GLY A 70 19.53 21.92 -5.62
N GLY A 71 20.13 20.96 -6.32
CA GLY A 71 21.57 20.92 -6.55
C GLY A 71 21.97 22.04 -7.51
N GLY A 72 22.93 22.85 -7.10
CA GLY A 72 23.30 24.12 -7.73
C GLY A 72 23.62 24.03 -9.22
N GLU A 73 23.12 25.03 -9.94
CA GLU A 73 23.69 25.48 -11.19
C GLU A 73 25.08 26.06 -10.91
N GLY A 74 26.10 25.23 -11.11
CA GLY A 74 27.45 25.67 -11.36
C GLY A 74 27.64 25.85 -12.86
N SER A 75 27.75 27.10 -13.31
CA SER A 75 28.46 27.52 -14.52
C SER A 75 28.90 28.98 -14.33
#